data_AF-A0A5N7ZFY8-F1
#
_entry.id   AF-A0A5N7ZFY8-F1
#
_cell.length_a   1.000
_cell.length_b   1.000
_cell.length_c   1.000
_cell.angle_alpha   90.00
_cell.angle_beta   90.00
_cell.angle_gamma   90.00
#
_symmetry.space_group_name_H-M   'P 1'
#
loop_
_entity.id
_entity.type
_entity.pdbx_description
1 polymer ?
#
loop_
_entity_poly.entity_id
_entity_poly.type
_entity_poly.pdbx_seq_one_letter_code
_entity_poly.pdbx_strand_id
1 'polypeptide(L)'
;MKPVPMQQGNPIKIAILAMGGQGGGVLADWIVDMAEHAGWWAQTTSVPGVAQRTGATIYYLELLPESDVQRAGRQPALALMPTPGDVDLVVAAELMEGGRAIQRGLVTPERTVLLTSSHRSYAVSEKSAPGNGIADPNKVLEAGRAAAKRFLCFDLQALADRAGSVISASLFGAVAGSGALPFAREDFEATVRRAGLGVDASLRAFALGFESADQAPAQPAPIDLERPVPALPDVAANPRTQALLDAIKRDFPACAQPMLAVGARRQIEFQDLAYARDYLRHMKAIRDLDAAHGGEGQQWALTCAAARYVATAMAYDDVIRVADLKTRGTRFERVRAEVGAKPGQLVYTTE
;
A
#
# COMPACT_ATOMS: atom_id res chain seq x y z
N MET A 1 -10.60 20.37 -16.94
CA MET A 1 -10.59 21.39 -15.87
C MET A 1 -9.78 22.59 -16.38
N LYS A 2 -10.18 23.85 -16.16
CA LYS A 2 -9.35 25.01 -16.58
C LYS A 2 -8.10 25.08 -15.70
N PRO A 3 -6.88 25.26 -16.25
CA PRO A 3 -5.65 25.33 -15.44
C PRO A 3 -5.76 26.48 -14.43
N VAL A 4 -5.22 26.26 -13.22
CA VAL A 4 -5.17 27.27 -12.16
C VAL A 4 -4.33 28.45 -12.67
N PRO A 5 -4.82 29.70 -12.64
CA PRO A 5 -4.03 30.85 -13.06
C PRO A 5 -2.82 30.99 -12.13
N MET A 6 -1.64 30.82 -12.68
CA MET A 6 -0.39 31.01 -11.94
C MET A 6 -0.13 32.50 -11.73
N GLN A 7 0.23 32.89 -10.51
CA GLN A 7 0.81 34.21 -10.28
C GLN A 7 2.20 34.24 -10.92
N GLN A 8 2.44 35.22 -11.79
CA GLN A 8 3.71 35.41 -12.48
C GLN A 8 4.88 35.41 -11.48
N GLY A 9 5.93 34.65 -11.79
CA GLY A 9 7.15 34.56 -10.98
C GLY A 9 7.05 33.69 -9.72
N ASN A 10 5.91 33.04 -9.42
CA ASN A 10 5.80 32.11 -8.29
C ASN A 10 5.94 30.66 -8.78
N PRO A 11 6.93 29.89 -8.31
CA PRO A 11 7.10 28.49 -8.73
C PRO A 11 5.95 27.62 -8.22
N ILE A 12 5.63 26.57 -8.99
CA ILE A 12 4.77 25.46 -8.56
C ILE A 12 5.56 24.62 -7.55
N LYS A 13 5.00 24.44 -6.36
CA LYS A 13 5.66 23.75 -5.24
C LYS A 13 5.06 22.36 -5.05
N ILE A 14 5.89 21.34 -5.15
CA ILE A 14 5.47 19.93 -5.12
C ILE A 14 6.20 19.21 -4.00
N ALA A 15 5.47 18.47 -3.16
CA ALA A 15 6.05 17.58 -2.17
C ALA A 15 5.62 16.13 -2.43
N ILE A 16 6.59 15.25 -2.62
CA ILE A 16 6.38 13.81 -2.80
C ILE A 16 6.83 13.09 -1.53
N LEU A 17 5.91 12.37 -0.88
CA LEU A 17 6.19 11.58 0.31
C LEU A 17 6.18 10.10 -0.04
N ALA A 18 7.32 9.44 0.12
CA ALA A 18 7.47 8.03 -0.18
C ALA A 18 8.37 7.33 0.83
N MET A 19 8.00 6.12 1.23
CA MET A 19 8.91 5.23 1.96
C MET A 19 10.04 4.74 1.03
N GLY A 20 11.17 4.34 1.62
CA GLY A 20 12.26 3.73 0.85
C GLY A 20 11.75 2.54 0.02
N GLY A 21 12.06 2.53 -1.27
CA GLY A 21 11.60 1.51 -2.22
C GLY A 21 10.26 1.78 -2.92
N GLN A 22 9.53 2.86 -2.57
CA GLN A 22 8.23 3.23 -3.17
C GLN A 22 8.34 4.18 -4.38
N GLY A 23 9.52 4.27 -5.01
CA GLY A 23 9.70 5.02 -6.25
C GLY A 23 9.56 6.55 -6.16
N GLY A 24 9.60 7.15 -4.96
CA GLY A 24 9.47 8.61 -4.80
C GLY A 24 10.53 9.42 -5.55
N GLY A 25 11.79 8.94 -5.55
CA GLY A 25 12.87 9.56 -6.32
C GLY A 25 12.66 9.45 -7.82
N VAL A 26 12.24 8.27 -8.30
CA VAL A 26 11.89 8.05 -9.72
C VAL A 26 10.79 9.01 -10.17
N LEU A 27 9.76 9.19 -9.35
CA LEU A 27 8.69 10.14 -9.66
C LEU A 27 9.19 11.59 -9.68
N ALA A 28 10.06 11.98 -8.73
CA ALA A 28 10.66 13.31 -8.71
C ALA A 28 11.49 13.56 -9.98
N ASP A 29 12.36 12.61 -10.34
CA ASP A 29 13.21 12.70 -11.53
C ASP A 29 12.37 12.79 -12.82
N TRP A 30 11.27 12.04 -12.90
CA TRP A 30 10.35 12.13 -14.05
C TRP A 30 9.63 13.48 -14.14
N ILE A 31 9.24 14.08 -13.01
CA ILE A 31 8.63 15.42 -13.02
C ILE A 31 9.65 16.49 -13.45
N VAL A 32 10.90 16.39 -12.99
CA VAL A 32 12.00 17.28 -13.43
C VAL A 32 12.24 17.13 -14.93
N ASP A 33 12.46 15.91 -15.41
CA ASP A 33 12.72 15.63 -16.83
C ASP A 33 11.58 16.12 -17.72
N MET A 34 10.32 15.90 -17.32
CA MET A 34 9.15 16.41 -18.03
C MET A 34 9.15 17.94 -18.09
N ALA A 35 9.36 18.61 -16.96
CA ALA A 35 9.32 20.06 -16.86
C ALA A 35 10.42 20.71 -17.72
N GLU A 36 11.66 20.22 -17.63
CA GLU A 36 12.80 20.74 -18.40
C GLU A 36 12.56 20.60 -19.92
N HIS A 37 12.04 19.46 -20.38
CA HIS A 37 11.70 19.27 -21.79
C HIS A 37 10.51 20.11 -22.26
N ALA A 38 9.66 20.56 -21.34
CA ALA A 38 8.55 21.47 -21.61
C ALA A 38 8.95 22.96 -21.53
N GLY A 39 10.24 23.28 -21.37
CA GLY A 39 10.73 24.66 -21.28
C GLY A 39 10.49 25.30 -19.91
N TRP A 40 10.61 24.51 -18.85
CA TRP A 40 10.53 24.97 -17.47
C TRP A 40 11.85 24.76 -16.74
N TRP A 41 12.18 25.71 -15.87
CA TRP A 41 13.20 25.52 -14.86
C TRP A 41 12.65 24.63 -13.75
N ALA A 42 13.37 23.56 -13.41
CA ALA A 42 12.99 22.63 -12.35
C ALA A 42 14.13 22.48 -11.34
N GLN A 43 13.79 22.46 -10.04
CA GLN A 43 14.70 22.07 -8.97
C GLN A 43 14.07 20.93 -8.19
N THR A 44 14.91 19.98 -7.76
CA THR A 44 14.53 18.92 -6.82
C THR A 44 15.51 18.85 -5.65
N THR A 45 14.98 18.65 -4.45
CA THR A 45 15.75 18.32 -3.25
C THR A 45 15.10 17.14 -2.54
N SER A 46 15.82 16.50 -1.62
CA SER A 46 15.22 15.47 -0.78
C SER A 46 15.67 15.56 0.66
N VAL A 47 14.73 15.29 1.57
CA VAL A 47 14.99 15.11 2.99
C VAL A 47 14.77 13.62 3.28
N PRO A 48 15.84 12.82 3.43
CA PRO A 48 15.71 11.40 3.69
C PRO A 48 15.04 11.18 5.05
N GLY A 49 14.07 10.27 5.07
CA GLY A 49 13.52 9.76 6.33
C GLY A 49 14.55 8.89 7.06
N VAL A 50 14.44 8.77 8.37
CA VAL A 50 15.25 7.81 9.15
C VAL A 50 14.86 6.38 8.70
N ALA A 51 15.85 5.66 8.16
CA ALA A 51 15.71 4.48 7.31
C ALA A 51 14.68 3.42 7.77
N GLN A 52 13.90 2.90 6.81
CA GLN A 52 13.01 1.71 6.80
C GLN A 52 12.09 1.43 8.02
N ARG A 53 12.06 2.29 9.05
CA ARG A 53 11.34 2.02 10.30
C ARG A 53 10.48 3.19 10.79
N THR A 54 10.79 4.45 10.45
CA THR A 54 10.17 5.61 11.14
C THR A 54 9.76 6.82 10.28
N GLY A 55 10.12 6.93 9.00
CA GLY A 55 9.60 8.04 8.19
C GLY A 55 9.84 7.94 6.68
N ALA A 56 8.94 8.55 5.91
CA ALA A 56 9.13 8.75 4.48
C ALA A 56 10.23 9.76 4.17
N THR A 57 10.88 9.54 3.03
CA THR A 57 11.64 10.57 2.34
C THR A 57 10.66 11.57 1.72
N ILE A 58 10.92 12.86 1.93
CA ILE A 58 10.21 13.92 1.23
C ILE A 58 11.10 14.38 0.07
N TYR A 59 10.61 14.26 -1.15
CA TYR A 59 11.21 14.93 -2.31
C TYR A 59 10.45 16.22 -2.54
N TYR A 60 11.16 17.33 -2.67
CA TYR A 60 10.57 18.65 -2.85
C TYR A 60 11.00 19.21 -4.19
N LEU A 61 10.03 19.69 -4.98
CA LEU A 61 10.27 20.24 -6.29
C LEU A 61 9.68 21.63 -6.41
N GLU A 62 10.40 22.49 -7.11
CA GLU A 62 9.89 23.80 -7.56
C GLU A 62 10.04 23.91 -9.07
N LEU A 63 8.93 24.21 -9.76
CA LEU A 63 8.88 24.38 -11.21
C LEU A 63 8.52 25.82 -11.56
N LEU A 64 9.31 26.47 -12.43
CA LEU A 64 9.07 27.83 -12.88
C LEU A 64 9.23 27.92 -14.42
N PRO A 65 8.30 28.55 -15.16
CA PRO A 65 8.44 28.69 -16.61
C PRO A 65 9.75 29.40 -16.98
N GLU A 66 10.47 28.93 -18.00
CA GLU A 66 11.70 29.60 -18.45
C GLU A 66 11.46 31.05 -18.88
N SER A 67 10.28 31.35 -19.41
CA SER A 67 9.89 32.72 -19.77
C SER A 67 9.93 33.68 -18.58
N ASP A 68 9.61 33.20 -17.37
CA ASP A 68 9.65 34.00 -16.16
C ASP A 68 11.08 34.17 -15.64
N VAL A 69 11.92 33.14 -15.78
CA VAL A 69 13.36 33.21 -15.49
C VAL A 69 14.05 34.21 -16.42
N GLN A 70 13.79 34.14 -17.72
CA GLN A 70 14.35 35.05 -18.71
C GLN A 70 13.91 36.50 -18.44
N ARG A 71 12.63 36.70 -18.11
CA ARG A 71 12.09 38.03 -17.75
C ARG A 71 12.75 38.59 -16.49
N ALA A 72 13.05 37.75 -15.50
CA ALA A 72 13.74 38.16 -14.28
C ALA A 72 15.22 38.50 -14.52
N GLY A 73 15.81 38.05 -15.64
CA GLY A 73 17.19 38.34 -16.02
C GLY A 73 18.25 37.71 -15.13
N ARG A 74 17.86 36.76 -14.26
CA ARG A 74 18.75 36.05 -13.33
C ARG A 74 18.20 34.66 -13.02
N GLN A 75 19.07 33.74 -12.60
CA GLN A 75 18.65 32.42 -12.14
C GLN A 75 17.73 32.52 -10.91
N PRO A 76 16.68 31.69 -10.83
CA PRO A 76 15.77 31.70 -9.69
C PRO A 76 16.45 31.13 -8.44
N ALA A 77 16.10 31.67 -7.27
CA ALA A 77 16.48 31.10 -5.99
C ALA A 77 15.26 30.33 -5.44
N LEU A 78 15.32 29.00 -5.52
CA LEU A 78 14.22 28.10 -5.19
C LEU A 78 14.44 27.47 -3.82
N ALA A 79 13.35 27.20 -3.08
CA ALA A 79 13.46 26.68 -1.73
C ALA A 79 14.00 25.24 -1.70
N LEU A 80 14.71 24.88 -0.63
CA LEU A 80 15.30 23.55 -0.47
C LEU A 80 14.40 22.57 0.29
N MET A 81 13.28 23.03 0.84
CA MET A 81 12.35 22.25 1.64
C MET A 81 10.93 22.80 1.49
N PRO A 82 9.89 21.94 1.63
CA PRO A 82 8.51 22.40 1.59
C PRO A 82 8.20 23.23 2.83
N THR A 83 7.51 24.34 2.64
CA THR A 83 7.03 25.20 3.72
C THR A 83 5.56 24.89 4.02
N PRO A 84 5.18 24.64 5.29
CA PRO A 84 3.77 24.47 5.65
C PRO A 84 2.91 25.63 5.15
N GLY A 85 1.78 25.32 4.52
CA GLY A 85 0.89 26.31 3.90
C GLY A 85 1.26 26.76 2.47
N ASP A 86 2.43 26.38 1.96
CA ASP A 86 2.94 26.83 0.66
C ASP A 86 3.33 25.64 -0.24
N VAL A 87 2.44 24.66 -0.37
CA VAL A 87 2.61 23.53 -1.30
C VAL A 87 1.37 23.40 -2.18
N ASP A 88 1.56 23.39 -3.50
CA ASP A 88 0.48 23.34 -4.49
C ASP A 88 0.02 21.90 -4.77
N LEU A 89 0.97 20.97 -4.81
CA LEU A 89 0.72 19.54 -5.05
C LEU A 89 1.45 18.68 -4.02
N VAL A 90 0.70 17.87 -3.28
CA VAL A 90 1.26 16.83 -2.41
C VAL A 90 0.94 15.47 -3.03
N VAL A 91 1.97 14.67 -3.26
CA VAL A 91 1.86 13.29 -3.75
C VAL A 91 2.35 12.34 -2.68
N ALA A 92 1.48 11.51 -2.13
CA ALA A 92 1.83 10.50 -1.14
C ALA A 92 1.75 9.11 -1.77
N ALA A 93 2.88 8.40 -1.77
CA ALA A 93 2.94 7.06 -2.34
C ALA A 93 2.08 6.07 -1.54
N GLU A 94 1.82 6.30 -0.24
CA GLU A 94 1.04 5.43 0.65
C GLU A 94 0.11 6.27 1.56
N LEU A 95 -1.01 5.69 2.03
CA LEU A 95 -2.07 6.44 2.72
C LEU A 95 -1.61 7.17 3.99
N MET A 96 -0.82 6.53 4.86
CA MET A 96 -0.31 7.13 6.09
C MET A 96 0.68 8.26 5.80
N GLU A 97 1.40 8.22 4.68
CA GLU A 97 2.21 9.36 4.26
C GLU A 97 1.34 10.57 3.89
N GLY A 98 0.17 10.35 3.28
CA GLY A 98 -0.84 11.39 3.09
C GLY A 98 -1.28 12.00 4.42
N GLY A 99 -1.57 11.15 5.41
CA GLY A 99 -1.89 11.58 6.77
C GLY A 99 -0.78 12.42 7.42
N ARG A 100 0.49 12.01 7.27
CA ARG A 100 1.65 12.76 7.79
C ARG A 100 1.86 14.09 7.07
N ALA A 101 1.59 14.16 5.76
CA ALA A 101 1.65 15.42 5.03
C ALA A 101 0.65 16.44 5.57
N ILE A 102 -0.58 15.99 5.88
CA ILE A 102 -1.61 16.81 6.53
C ILE A 102 -1.14 17.27 7.91
N GLN A 103 -0.64 16.35 8.75
CA GLN A 103 -0.13 16.70 10.09
C GLN A 103 1.04 17.70 10.07
N ARG A 104 1.86 17.67 9.02
CA ARG A 104 2.97 18.62 8.81
C ARG A 104 2.52 19.97 8.26
N GLY A 105 1.23 20.17 8.00
CA GLY A 105 0.70 21.40 7.42
C GLY A 105 1.08 21.62 5.95
N LEU A 106 1.50 20.57 5.24
CA LEU A 106 1.82 20.65 3.80
C LEU A 106 0.57 20.66 2.93
N VAL A 107 -0.58 20.34 3.50
CA VAL A 107 -1.86 20.27 2.79
C VAL A 107 -2.79 21.32 3.36
N THR A 108 -3.24 22.25 2.51
CA THR A 108 -4.16 23.31 2.90
C THR A 108 -5.37 23.44 1.96
N PRO A 109 -6.54 23.86 2.49
CA PRO A 109 -7.77 23.92 1.71
C PRO A 109 -7.75 25.03 0.66
N GLU A 110 -6.88 26.03 0.79
CA GLU A 110 -6.80 27.17 -0.13
C GLU A 110 -6.11 26.81 -1.46
N ARG A 111 -5.12 25.92 -1.44
CA ARG A 111 -4.27 25.69 -2.62
C ARG A 111 -3.92 24.25 -2.93
N THR A 112 -3.82 23.35 -1.94
CA THR A 112 -3.16 22.07 -2.16
C THR A 112 -4.07 21.03 -2.83
N VAL A 113 -3.62 20.47 -3.94
CA VAL A 113 -4.11 19.18 -4.44
C VAL A 113 -3.37 18.07 -3.68
N LEU A 114 -4.09 17.26 -2.92
CA LEU A 114 -3.55 16.07 -2.27
C LEU A 114 -3.89 14.83 -3.12
N LEU A 115 -2.86 14.17 -3.64
CA LEU A 115 -2.95 12.87 -4.31
C LEU A 115 -2.28 11.82 -3.43
N THR A 116 -3.03 10.84 -2.94
CA THR A 116 -2.48 9.73 -2.14
C THR A 116 -2.87 8.38 -2.72
N SER A 117 -1.96 7.40 -2.67
CA SER A 117 -2.37 6.01 -2.84
C SER A 117 -3.15 5.54 -1.61
N SER A 118 -4.22 4.77 -1.80
CA SER A 118 -4.95 4.14 -0.68
C SER A 118 -4.30 2.83 -0.20
N HIS A 119 -3.26 2.35 -0.88
CA HIS A 119 -2.55 1.14 -0.47
C HIS A 119 -1.98 1.32 0.94
N ARG A 120 -1.79 0.21 1.65
CA ARG A 120 -1.32 0.21 3.04
C ARG A 120 -0.02 -0.55 3.20
N SER A 121 0.98 0.09 3.79
CA SER A 121 2.16 -0.57 4.35
C SER A 121 2.15 -0.40 5.86
N TYR A 122 1.93 -1.48 6.60
CA TYR A 122 1.70 -1.36 8.04
C TYR A 122 2.95 -0.89 8.79
N ALA A 123 2.77 0.13 9.62
CA ALA A 123 3.79 0.66 10.49
C ALA A 123 4.21 -0.37 11.56
N VAL A 124 5.40 -0.18 12.14
CA VAL A 124 5.89 -1.05 13.22
C VAL A 124 4.90 -1.09 14.39
N SER A 125 4.29 0.05 14.75
CA SER A 125 3.26 0.12 15.80
C SER A 125 2.06 -0.77 15.50
N GLU A 126 1.59 -0.79 14.25
CA GLU A 126 0.46 -1.60 13.81
C GLU A 126 0.80 -3.10 13.80
N LYS A 127 2.06 -3.44 13.46
CA LYS A 127 2.56 -4.82 13.46
C LYS A 127 2.84 -5.36 14.85
N SER A 128 3.18 -4.48 15.81
CA SER A 128 3.54 -4.86 17.18
C SER A 128 2.32 -5.08 18.08
N ALA A 129 1.14 -4.59 17.71
CA ALA A 129 -0.07 -4.75 18.51
C ALA A 129 -0.60 -6.20 18.42
N PRO A 130 -0.94 -6.85 19.55
CA PRO A 130 -1.60 -8.15 19.52
C PRO A 130 -2.95 -8.07 18.79
N GLY A 131 -3.17 -8.95 17.81
CA GLY A 131 -4.43 -8.97 17.04
C GLY A 131 -4.43 -8.01 15.86
N ASN A 132 -5.50 -7.23 15.69
CA ASN A 132 -5.60 -6.27 14.60
C ASN A 132 -5.12 -4.89 15.05
N GLY A 133 -3.85 -4.59 14.81
CA GLY A 133 -3.24 -3.29 15.10
C GLY A 133 -3.41 -2.22 14.04
N ILE A 134 -4.16 -2.51 12.96
CA ILE A 134 -4.27 -1.61 11.81
C ILE A 134 -5.04 -0.35 12.22
N ALA A 135 -4.42 0.81 12.04
CA ALA A 135 -5.06 2.10 12.21
C ALA A 135 -6.16 2.29 11.17
N ASP A 136 -7.29 2.85 11.61
CA ASP A 136 -8.44 3.12 10.77
C ASP A 136 -8.07 4.08 9.62
N PRO A 137 -8.03 3.61 8.35
CA PRO A 137 -7.68 4.43 7.21
C PRO A 137 -8.72 5.52 6.92
N ASN A 138 -9.98 5.34 7.34
CA ASN A 138 -11.03 6.32 7.09
C ASN A 138 -10.81 7.62 7.83
N LYS A 139 -10.13 7.60 8.99
CA LYS A 139 -9.70 8.82 9.69
C LYS A 139 -8.75 9.68 8.87
N VAL A 140 -7.88 9.05 8.07
CA VAL A 140 -6.99 9.79 7.14
C VAL A 140 -7.78 10.33 5.96
N LEU A 141 -8.77 9.58 5.46
CA LEU A 141 -9.65 10.07 4.40
C LEU A 141 -10.47 11.29 4.86
N GLU A 142 -11.02 11.26 6.07
CA GLU A 142 -11.73 12.38 6.69
C GLU A 142 -10.82 13.61 6.82
N ALA A 143 -9.61 13.42 7.35
CA ALA A 143 -8.63 14.50 7.46
C ALA A 143 -8.25 15.08 6.08
N GLY A 144 -8.05 14.22 5.07
CA GLY A 144 -7.74 14.64 3.70
C GLY A 144 -8.87 15.44 3.05
N ARG A 145 -10.12 15.03 3.24
CA ARG A 145 -11.31 15.77 2.76
C ARG A 145 -11.43 17.16 3.39
N ALA A 146 -11.03 17.31 4.65
CA ALA A 146 -11.08 18.60 5.36
C ALA A 146 -9.89 19.52 5.05
N ALA A 147 -8.70 18.94 4.86
CA ALA A 147 -7.45 19.70 4.77
C ALA A 147 -7.05 20.09 3.35
N ALA A 148 -7.50 19.38 2.30
CA ALA A 148 -7.05 19.63 0.92
C ALA A 148 -8.08 20.43 0.10
N LYS A 149 -7.59 21.27 -0.81
CA LYS A 149 -8.43 21.94 -1.83
C LYS A 149 -9.11 20.92 -2.75
N ARG A 150 -8.36 19.89 -3.15
CA ARG A 150 -8.84 18.72 -3.88
C ARG A 150 -8.14 17.49 -3.35
N PHE A 151 -8.90 16.44 -3.06
CA PHE A 151 -8.36 15.20 -2.52
C PHE A 151 -8.63 14.01 -3.45
N LEU A 152 -7.57 13.38 -3.91
CA LEU A 152 -7.58 12.20 -4.76
C LEU A 152 -6.98 11.03 -3.98
N CYS A 153 -7.74 9.95 -3.82
CA CYS A 153 -7.29 8.77 -3.10
C CYS A 153 -7.86 7.49 -3.71
N PHE A 154 -6.99 6.63 -4.22
CA PHE A 154 -7.31 5.32 -4.81
C PHE A 154 -6.04 4.45 -4.85
N ASP A 155 -6.18 3.14 -5.09
CA ASP A 155 -5.07 2.19 -4.93
C ASP A 155 -4.12 2.20 -6.13
N LEU A 156 -3.21 3.18 -6.14
CA LEU A 156 -2.19 3.35 -7.17
C LEU A 156 -1.19 2.18 -7.22
N GLN A 157 -0.98 1.47 -6.11
CA GLN A 157 -0.11 0.28 -6.10
C GLN A 157 -0.79 -0.85 -6.87
N ALA A 158 -2.07 -1.11 -6.59
CA ALA A 158 -2.85 -2.11 -7.33
C ALA A 158 -2.95 -1.77 -8.83
N LEU A 159 -3.03 -0.48 -9.21
CA LEU A 159 -2.98 -0.09 -10.63
C LEU A 159 -1.64 -0.48 -11.28
N ALA A 160 -0.53 -0.22 -10.60
CA ALA A 160 0.80 -0.56 -11.08
C ALA A 160 0.99 -2.07 -11.18
N ASP A 161 0.58 -2.83 -10.16
CA ASP A 161 0.67 -4.29 -10.14
C ASP A 161 -0.12 -4.92 -11.29
N ARG A 162 -1.35 -4.46 -11.55
CA ARG A 162 -2.17 -4.93 -12.69
C ARG A 162 -1.52 -4.66 -14.04
N ALA A 163 -0.77 -3.56 -14.16
CA ALA A 163 -0.06 -3.21 -15.39
C ALA A 163 1.31 -3.94 -15.53
N GLY A 164 1.78 -4.59 -14.46
CA GLY A 164 3.12 -5.17 -14.38
C GLY A 164 4.21 -4.12 -14.28
N SER A 165 3.96 -3.02 -13.55
CA SER A 165 4.85 -1.87 -13.41
C SER A 165 5.06 -1.47 -11.95
N VAL A 166 5.84 -0.41 -11.73
CA VAL A 166 6.10 0.21 -10.43
C VAL A 166 5.12 1.35 -10.12
N ILE A 167 4.89 1.61 -8.83
CA ILE A 167 3.94 2.64 -8.36
C ILE A 167 4.27 4.05 -8.85
N SER A 168 5.54 4.37 -9.11
CA SER A 168 5.92 5.68 -9.66
C SER A 168 5.24 5.95 -11.00
N ALA A 169 4.98 4.93 -11.82
CA ALA A 169 4.29 5.10 -13.10
C ALA A 169 2.80 5.40 -12.95
N SER A 170 2.10 4.71 -12.05
CA SER A 170 0.68 5.01 -11.77
C SER A 170 0.52 6.35 -11.04
N LEU A 171 1.43 6.72 -10.13
CA LEU A 171 1.48 8.04 -9.50
C LEU A 171 1.69 9.15 -10.55
N PHE A 172 2.63 8.97 -11.47
CA PHE A 172 2.89 9.94 -12.54
C PHE A 172 1.67 10.14 -13.45
N GLY A 173 0.99 9.03 -13.79
CA GLY A 173 -0.30 9.04 -14.46
C GLY A 173 -1.35 9.84 -13.70
N ALA A 174 -1.50 9.58 -12.41
CA ALA A 174 -2.48 10.27 -11.58
C ALA A 174 -2.16 11.75 -11.38
N VAL A 175 -0.88 12.14 -11.34
CA VAL A 175 -0.47 13.56 -11.38
C VAL A 175 -0.95 14.21 -12.68
N ALA A 176 -0.73 13.58 -13.83
CA ALA A 176 -1.20 14.08 -15.12
C ALA A 176 -2.74 14.18 -15.18
N GLY A 177 -3.46 13.12 -14.81
CA GLY A 177 -4.93 13.09 -14.81
C GLY A 177 -5.57 14.00 -13.76
N SER A 178 -4.84 14.37 -12.70
CA SER A 178 -5.32 15.36 -11.73
C SER A 178 -5.44 16.76 -12.36
N GLY A 179 -4.65 17.06 -13.40
CA GLY A 179 -4.56 18.41 -13.97
C GLY A 179 -3.95 19.44 -13.01
N ALA A 180 -3.24 19.00 -11.97
CA ALA A 180 -2.57 19.88 -11.01
C ALA A 180 -1.34 20.59 -11.61
N LEU A 181 -0.74 20.03 -12.67
CA LEU A 181 0.40 20.60 -13.37
C LEU A 181 -0.01 21.06 -14.79
N PRO A 182 0.57 22.15 -15.31
CA PRO A 182 0.18 22.74 -16.60
C PRO A 182 0.90 22.10 -17.80
N PHE A 183 1.02 20.77 -17.82
CA PHE A 183 1.66 20.02 -18.91
C PHE A 183 0.64 19.16 -19.65
N ALA A 184 0.88 18.92 -20.93
CA ALA A 184 0.01 18.05 -21.73
C ALA A 184 0.30 16.58 -21.41
N ARG A 185 -0.67 15.68 -21.61
CA ARG A 185 -0.49 14.25 -21.35
C ARG A 185 0.70 13.68 -22.12
N GLU A 186 0.91 14.16 -23.33
CA GLU A 186 1.99 13.76 -24.23
C GLU A 186 3.38 14.05 -23.64
N ASP A 187 3.53 15.12 -22.86
CA ASP A 187 4.79 15.48 -22.19
C ASP A 187 5.17 14.40 -21.16
N PHE A 188 4.19 13.96 -20.36
CA PHE A 188 4.38 12.87 -19.40
C PHE A 188 4.71 11.55 -20.13
N GLU A 189 3.95 11.17 -21.16
CA GLU A 189 4.23 9.93 -21.88
C GLU A 189 5.60 9.96 -22.57
N ALA A 190 6.05 11.12 -23.06
CA ALA A 190 7.38 11.30 -23.62
C ALA A 190 8.49 11.07 -22.58
N THR A 191 8.34 11.56 -21.34
CA THR A 191 9.26 11.25 -20.23
C THR A 191 9.38 9.75 -19.99
N VAL A 192 8.25 9.03 -19.93
CA VAL A 192 8.27 7.56 -19.74
C VAL A 192 9.02 6.86 -20.86
N ARG A 193 8.84 7.31 -22.11
CA ARG A 193 9.57 6.77 -23.28
C ARG A 193 11.07 7.08 -23.21
N ARG A 194 11.46 8.30 -22.80
CA ARG A 194 12.88 8.69 -22.62
C ARG A 194 13.58 7.89 -21.54
N ALA A 195 12.89 7.57 -20.44
CA ALA A 195 13.45 6.76 -19.35
C ALA A 195 13.87 5.35 -19.79
N GLY A 196 13.24 4.79 -20.84
CA GLY A 196 13.66 3.56 -21.51
C GLY A 196 13.48 2.25 -20.72
N LEU A 197 13.10 2.32 -19.44
CA LEU A 197 12.96 1.16 -18.55
C LEU A 197 11.51 0.70 -18.48
N GLY A 198 11.23 -0.51 -18.98
CA GLY A 198 9.89 -1.11 -18.90
C GLY A 198 8.79 -0.23 -19.49
N VAL A 199 9.09 0.46 -20.60
CA VAL A 199 8.27 1.54 -21.17
C VAL A 199 6.82 1.15 -21.34
N ASP A 200 6.53 0.01 -21.97
CA ASP A 200 5.14 -0.41 -22.23
C ASP A 200 4.35 -0.66 -20.94
N ALA A 201 4.98 -1.28 -19.92
CA ALA A 201 4.34 -1.50 -18.63
C ALA A 201 4.11 -0.19 -17.88
N SER A 202 5.10 0.72 -17.93
CA SER A 202 5.00 2.04 -17.34
C SER A 202 3.92 2.89 -17.99
N LEU A 203 3.79 2.86 -19.33
CA LEU A 203 2.73 3.58 -20.05
C LEU A 203 1.34 3.00 -19.74
N ARG A 204 1.19 1.68 -19.58
CA ARG A 204 -0.07 1.08 -19.11
C ARG A 204 -0.43 1.53 -17.70
N ALA A 205 0.51 1.50 -16.77
CA ALA A 205 0.30 1.96 -15.40
C ALA A 205 -0.03 3.46 -15.34
N PHE A 206 0.67 4.27 -16.15
CA PHE A 206 0.41 5.69 -16.34
C PHE A 206 -1.02 5.93 -16.83
N ALA A 207 -1.47 5.23 -17.87
CA ALA A 207 -2.82 5.38 -18.40
C ALA A 207 -3.89 5.05 -17.34
N LEU A 208 -3.73 3.94 -16.60
CA LEU A 208 -4.64 3.58 -15.50
C LEU A 208 -4.70 4.65 -14.41
N GLY A 209 -3.53 5.20 -14.02
CA GLY A 209 -3.44 6.29 -13.04
C GLY A 209 -4.09 7.58 -13.54
N PHE A 210 -3.86 7.93 -14.81
CA PHE A 210 -4.45 9.09 -15.46
C PHE A 210 -5.97 9.01 -15.46
N GLU A 211 -6.53 7.91 -15.95
CA GLU A 211 -7.98 7.69 -16.03
C GLU A 211 -8.62 7.72 -14.64
N SER A 212 -7.97 7.10 -13.64
CA SER A 212 -8.47 7.09 -12.26
C SER A 212 -8.50 8.49 -11.63
N ALA A 213 -7.53 9.36 -11.94
CA ALA A 213 -7.47 10.72 -11.44
C ALA A 213 -8.43 11.68 -12.17
N ASP A 214 -8.57 11.51 -13.49
CA ASP A 214 -9.44 12.32 -14.34
C ASP A 214 -10.93 12.05 -14.03
N GLN A 215 -11.28 10.78 -13.83
CA GLN A 215 -12.64 10.34 -13.49
C GLN A 215 -12.90 10.29 -11.98
N ALA A 216 -11.97 10.78 -11.16
CA ALA A 216 -12.08 10.69 -9.71
C ALA A 216 -13.34 11.43 -9.21
N PRO A 217 -14.09 10.85 -8.26
CA PRO A 217 -15.18 11.56 -7.61
C PRO A 217 -14.66 12.78 -6.85
N ALA A 218 -15.55 13.74 -6.54
CA ALA A 218 -15.18 14.95 -5.81
C ALA A 218 -14.56 14.66 -4.43
N GLN A 219 -14.95 13.55 -3.80
CA GLN A 219 -14.36 13.06 -2.56
C GLN A 219 -14.12 11.55 -2.67
N PRO A 220 -13.00 11.03 -2.13
CA PRO A 220 -12.74 9.60 -2.10
C PRO A 220 -13.80 8.85 -1.30
N ALA A 221 -14.17 7.65 -1.73
CA ALA A 221 -15.07 6.77 -0.99
C ALA A 221 -14.39 6.25 0.29
N PRO A 222 -15.17 5.93 1.35
CA PRO A 222 -14.65 5.20 2.51
C PRO A 222 -14.03 3.85 2.10
N ILE A 223 -12.99 3.44 2.81
CA ILE A 223 -12.40 2.12 2.69
C ILE A 223 -13.21 1.16 3.56
N ASP A 224 -13.69 0.08 2.95
CA ASP A 224 -14.35 -1.00 3.65
C ASP A 224 -13.35 -1.74 4.56
N LEU A 225 -13.67 -1.78 5.85
CA LEU A 225 -12.87 -2.46 6.88
C LEU A 225 -13.43 -3.83 7.23
N GLU A 226 -14.59 -4.20 6.70
CA GLU A 226 -15.15 -5.52 6.88
C GLU A 226 -14.25 -6.53 6.16
N ARG A 227 -13.51 -7.31 6.95
CA ARG A 227 -12.84 -8.49 6.42
C ARG A 227 -13.86 -9.61 6.41
N PRO A 228 -14.24 -10.13 5.23
CA PRO A 228 -15.11 -11.29 5.18
C PRO A 228 -14.44 -12.44 5.93
N VAL A 229 -15.09 -12.93 6.97
CA VAL A 229 -14.69 -14.19 7.59
C VAL A 229 -14.99 -15.27 6.55
N PRO A 230 -13.97 -16.02 6.08
CA PRO A 230 -14.21 -17.03 5.06
C PRO A 230 -15.27 -18.00 5.58
N ALA A 231 -16.35 -18.17 4.81
CA ALA A 231 -17.37 -19.14 5.13
C ALA A 231 -16.72 -20.53 5.23
N LEU A 232 -17.15 -21.31 6.21
CA LEU A 232 -16.70 -22.68 6.30
C LEU A 232 -17.23 -23.45 5.08
N PRO A 233 -16.38 -24.10 4.27
CA PRO A 233 -16.84 -24.79 3.08
C PRO A 233 -17.72 -25.99 3.46
N ASP A 234 -18.62 -26.38 2.57
CA ASP A 234 -19.42 -27.59 2.76
C ASP A 234 -18.59 -28.86 2.65
N VAL A 235 -17.69 -28.87 1.66
CA VAL A 235 -16.81 -29.97 1.32
C VAL A 235 -15.36 -29.51 1.40
N ALA A 236 -14.50 -30.34 1.96
CA ALA A 236 -13.07 -30.07 2.03
C ALA A 236 -12.43 -30.21 0.64
N ALA A 237 -11.46 -29.34 0.33
CA ALA A 237 -10.73 -29.38 -0.94
C ALA A 237 -9.95 -30.70 -1.17
N ASN A 238 -9.68 -31.46 -0.10
CA ASN A 238 -9.04 -32.76 -0.17
C ASN A 238 -9.87 -33.79 0.63
N PRO A 239 -10.20 -34.96 0.07
CA PRO A 239 -10.95 -35.99 0.79
C PRO A 239 -10.31 -36.40 2.12
N ARG A 240 -8.98 -36.36 2.24
CA ARG A 240 -8.26 -36.70 3.47
C ARG A 240 -8.51 -35.72 4.62
N THR A 241 -8.93 -34.49 4.32
CA THR A 241 -9.21 -33.46 5.34
C THR A 241 -10.70 -33.32 5.65
N GLN A 242 -11.59 -34.04 4.94
CA GLN A 242 -13.04 -34.00 5.17
C GLN A 242 -13.40 -34.33 6.63
N ALA A 243 -12.78 -35.37 7.19
CA ALA A 243 -13.04 -35.77 8.58
C ALA A 243 -12.72 -34.66 9.61
N LEU A 244 -11.74 -33.78 9.33
CA LEU A 244 -11.46 -32.62 10.18
C LEU A 244 -12.55 -31.57 10.08
N LEU A 245 -13.00 -31.28 8.86
CA LEU A 245 -14.08 -30.33 8.59
C LEU A 245 -15.39 -30.79 9.26
N ASP A 246 -15.73 -32.08 9.13
CA ASP A 246 -16.90 -32.66 9.76
C ASP A 246 -16.83 -32.61 11.29
N ALA A 247 -15.64 -32.85 11.86
CA ALA A 247 -15.41 -32.72 13.30
C ALA A 247 -15.60 -31.28 13.78
N ILE A 248 -15.09 -30.29 13.02
CA ILE A 248 -15.29 -28.87 13.34
C ILE A 248 -16.79 -28.53 13.34
N LYS A 249 -17.54 -28.95 12.32
CA LYS A 249 -18.97 -28.67 12.20
C LYS A 249 -19.80 -29.31 13.31
N ARG A 250 -19.47 -30.55 13.67
CA ARG A 250 -20.23 -31.35 14.64
C ARG A 250 -19.93 -30.99 16.08
N ASP A 251 -18.65 -30.76 16.42
CA ASP A 251 -18.20 -30.74 17.81
C ASP A 251 -18.04 -29.32 18.39
N PHE A 252 -18.19 -28.26 17.58
CA PHE A 252 -17.93 -26.87 17.97
C PHE A 252 -19.06 -25.90 17.59
N PRO A 253 -19.24 -24.81 18.37
CA PRO A 253 -20.23 -23.78 18.09
C PRO A 253 -19.92 -23.01 16.80
N ALA A 254 -20.96 -22.62 16.06
CA ALA A 254 -20.83 -21.98 14.75
C ALA A 254 -19.89 -20.76 14.73
N CYS A 255 -19.88 -19.95 15.80
CA CYS A 255 -19.01 -18.78 15.94
C CYS A 255 -17.50 -19.12 15.95
N ALA A 256 -17.11 -20.33 16.39
CA ALA A 256 -15.70 -20.75 16.45
C ALA A 256 -15.24 -21.47 15.17
N GLN A 257 -16.16 -22.03 14.38
CA GLN A 257 -15.82 -22.94 13.29
C GLN A 257 -14.91 -22.34 12.19
N PRO A 258 -15.10 -21.10 11.72
CA PRO A 258 -14.22 -20.52 10.71
C PRO A 258 -12.76 -20.41 11.18
N MET A 259 -12.54 -19.96 12.42
CA MET A 259 -11.18 -19.85 12.96
C MET A 259 -10.55 -21.22 13.21
N LEU A 260 -11.34 -22.20 13.68
CA LEU A 260 -10.88 -23.58 13.84
C LEU A 260 -10.42 -24.20 12.51
N ALA A 261 -11.13 -23.93 11.42
CA ALA A 261 -10.74 -24.42 10.09
C ALA A 261 -9.44 -23.79 9.60
N VAL A 262 -9.26 -22.48 9.81
CA VAL A 262 -7.99 -21.81 9.52
C VAL A 262 -6.85 -22.36 10.39
N GLY A 263 -7.12 -22.59 11.69
CA GLY A 263 -6.17 -23.17 12.63
C GLY A 263 -5.74 -24.59 12.24
N ALA A 264 -6.70 -25.45 11.86
CA ALA A 264 -6.43 -26.79 11.37
C ALA A 264 -5.60 -26.78 10.07
N ARG A 265 -5.93 -25.89 9.13
CA ARG A 265 -5.12 -25.71 7.91
C ARG A 265 -3.68 -25.28 8.22
N ARG A 266 -3.50 -24.35 9.17
CA ARG A 266 -2.17 -23.93 9.65
C ARG A 266 -1.38 -25.13 10.20
N GLN A 267 -2.02 -26.01 10.96
CA GLN A 267 -1.35 -27.19 11.51
C GLN A 267 -0.94 -28.20 10.43
N ILE A 268 -1.79 -28.41 9.41
CA ILE A 268 -1.46 -29.27 8.25
C ILE A 268 -0.26 -28.69 7.50
N GLU A 269 -0.23 -27.38 7.28
CA GLU A 269 0.88 -26.71 6.59
C GLU A 269 2.17 -26.69 7.44
N PHE A 270 2.02 -26.59 8.76
CA PHE A 270 3.12 -26.61 9.69
C PHE A 270 3.77 -27.99 9.72
N GLN A 271 2.98 -29.05 9.88
CA GLN A 271 3.48 -30.40 10.03
C GLN A 271 2.68 -31.40 9.18
N ASP A 272 1.49 -31.80 9.63
CA ASP A 272 0.67 -32.80 8.94
C ASP A 272 -0.78 -32.86 9.43
N LEU A 273 -1.52 -33.84 8.89
CA LEU A 273 -2.91 -34.13 9.25
C LEU A 273 -3.07 -34.61 10.71
N ALA A 274 -2.10 -35.32 11.26
CA ALA A 274 -2.16 -35.79 12.64
C ALA A 274 -2.03 -34.61 13.63
N TYR A 275 -1.13 -33.67 13.34
CA TYR A 275 -0.95 -32.46 14.13
C TYR A 275 -2.20 -31.57 14.14
N ALA A 276 -2.92 -31.50 13.02
CA ALA A 276 -4.22 -30.83 12.96
C ALA A 276 -5.29 -31.51 13.84
N ARG A 277 -5.24 -32.84 14.00
CA ARG A 277 -6.12 -33.57 14.94
C ARG A 277 -5.75 -33.27 16.39
N ASP A 278 -4.46 -33.13 16.71
CA ASP A 278 -4.01 -32.74 18.04
C ASP A 278 -4.55 -31.35 18.42
N TYR A 279 -4.51 -30.41 17.48
CA TYR A 279 -5.11 -29.09 17.67
C TYR A 279 -6.60 -29.16 17.97
N LEU A 280 -7.38 -29.92 17.19
CA LEU A 280 -8.81 -30.09 17.47
C LEU A 280 -9.07 -30.80 18.80
N ARG A 281 -8.18 -31.70 19.23
CA ARG A 281 -8.27 -32.35 20.55
C ARG A 281 -8.11 -31.33 21.68
N HIS A 282 -7.10 -30.45 21.61
CA HIS A 282 -6.94 -29.36 22.58
C HIS A 282 -8.14 -28.42 22.59
N MET A 283 -8.63 -28.05 21.40
CA MET A 283 -9.80 -27.18 21.28
C MET A 283 -11.06 -27.82 21.84
N LYS A 284 -11.24 -29.14 21.69
CA LYS A 284 -12.38 -29.86 22.26
C LYS A 284 -12.37 -29.79 23.79
N ALA A 285 -11.21 -30.01 24.42
CA ALA A 285 -11.07 -29.87 25.87
C ALA A 285 -11.39 -28.45 26.36
N ILE A 286 -10.98 -27.41 25.61
CA ILE A 286 -11.31 -26.02 25.92
C ILE A 286 -12.81 -25.76 25.76
N ARG A 287 -13.43 -26.29 24.71
CA ARG A 287 -14.88 -26.19 24.48
C ARG A 287 -15.69 -26.94 25.55
N ASP A 288 -15.20 -28.08 26.02
CA ASP A 288 -15.78 -28.81 27.15
C ASP A 288 -15.72 -27.95 28.43
N LEU A 289 -14.59 -27.29 28.69
CA LEU A 289 -14.41 -26.38 29.83
C LEU A 289 -15.30 -25.13 29.74
N ASP A 290 -15.39 -24.51 28.56
CA ASP A 290 -16.24 -23.35 28.27
C ASP A 290 -17.72 -23.71 28.52
N ALA A 291 -18.16 -24.87 28.03
CA ALA A 291 -19.51 -25.38 28.28
C ALA A 291 -19.80 -25.55 29.78
N ALA A 292 -18.85 -26.12 30.55
CA ALA A 292 -18.99 -26.31 31.99
C ALA A 292 -19.13 -24.99 32.78
N HIS A 293 -18.73 -23.85 32.20
CA HIS A 293 -18.82 -22.53 32.80
C HIS A 293 -19.85 -21.62 32.11
N GLY A 294 -20.85 -22.21 31.42
CA GLY A 294 -21.96 -21.47 30.82
C GLY A 294 -21.63 -20.82 29.47
N GLY A 295 -20.70 -21.40 28.70
CA GLY A 295 -20.22 -20.87 27.43
C GLY A 295 -21.31 -20.46 26.45
N GLU A 296 -22.45 -21.17 26.40
CA GLU A 296 -23.60 -20.80 25.55
C GLU A 296 -24.13 -19.40 25.85
N GLY A 297 -24.31 -19.06 27.13
CA GLY A 297 -24.73 -17.72 27.57
C GLY A 297 -23.66 -16.64 27.37
N GLN A 298 -22.40 -17.04 27.19
CA GLN A 298 -21.25 -16.17 26.93
C GLN A 298 -20.78 -16.22 25.47
N GLN A 299 -21.63 -16.72 24.56
CA GLN A 299 -21.32 -16.82 23.13
C GLN A 299 -20.03 -17.58 22.80
N TRP A 300 -19.66 -18.54 23.66
CA TRP A 300 -18.44 -19.35 23.56
C TRP A 300 -17.17 -18.50 23.47
N ALA A 301 -17.10 -17.40 24.21
CA ALA A 301 -16.01 -16.43 24.15
C ALA A 301 -14.63 -17.07 24.36
N LEU A 302 -14.50 -18.02 25.30
CA LEU A 302 -13.25 -18.73 25.55
C LEU A 302 -12.86 -19.61 24.36
N THR A 303 -13.79 -20.42 23.86
CA THR A 303 -13.56 -21.29 22.69
C THR A 303 -13.17 -20.48 21.46
N CYS A 304 -13.88 -19.39 21.18
CA CYS A 304 -13.61 -18.49 20.06
C CYS A 304 -12.22 -17.85 20.16
N ALA A 305 -11.86 -17.33 21.34
CA ALA A 305 -10.55 -16.73 21.56
C ALA A 305 -9.42 -17.76 21.45
N ALA A 306 -9.60 -18.93 22.05
CA ALA A 306 -8.61 -20.00 22.09
C ALA A 306 -8.29 -20.56 20.69
N ALA A 307 -9.27 -20.64 19.79
CA ALA A 307 -9.09 -21.18 18.44
C ALA A 307 -7.87 -20.58 17.73
N ARG A 308 -7.69 -19.26 17.80
CA ARG A 308 -6.53 -18.56 17.25
C ARG A 308 -5.25 -18.85 18.04
N TYR A 309 -5.28 -18.66 19.36
CA TYR A 309 -4.07 -18.67 20.17
C TYR A 309 -3.46 -20.06 20.29
N VAL A 310 -4.27 -21.12 20.42
CA VAL A 310 -3.79 -22.50 20.43
C VAL A 310 -3.15 -22.86 19.09
N ALA A 311 -3.77 -22.46 17.97
CA ALA A 311 -3.22 -22.70 16.64
C ALA A 311 -1.86 -22.00 16.42
N THR A 312 -1.71 -20.77 16.93
CA THR A 312 -0.44 -20.03 16.86
C THR A 312 0.61 -20.64 17.77
N ALA A 313 0.25 -21.04 18.99
CA ALA A 313 1.19 -21.64 19.95
C ALA A 313 1.73 -22.99 19.48
N MET A 314 0.91 -23.80 18.80
CA MET A 314 1.31 -25.09 18.25
C MET A 314 2.21 -24.96 17.01
N ALA A 315 2.05 -23.91 16.21
CA ALA A 315 2.81 -23.70 14.98
C ALA A 315 3.65 -22.43 15.07
N TYR A 316 4.72 -22.47 15.86
CA TYR A 316 5.69 -21.38 15.98
C TYR A 316 6.87 -21.58 15.01
N ASP A 317 7.38 -20.48 14.46
CA ASP A 317 8.47 -20.52 13.48
C ASP A 317 9.83 -20.65 14.21
N ASP A 318 10.32 -21.87 14.34
CA ASP A 318 11.67 -22.16 14.82
C ASP A 318 12.73 -22.10 13.70
N VAL A 319 14.00 -22.29 14.05
CA VAL A 319 15.11 -22.25 13.09
C VAL A 319 14.94 -23.30 11.98
N ILE A 320 14.38 -24.47 12.30
CA ILE A 320 14.19 -25.57 11.36
C ILE A 320 13.07 -25.22 10.36
N ARG A 321 11.95 -24.67 10.85
CA ARG A 321 10.84 -24.22 10.02
C ARG A 321 11.24 -23.06 9.11
N VAL A 322 12.02 -22.11 9.62
CA VAL A 322 12.56 -21.03 8.79
C VAL A 322 13.44 -21.60 7.68
N ALA A 323 14.32 -22.56 8.00
CA ALA A 323 15.15 -23.23 6.99
C ALA A 323 14.31 -23.96 5.93
N ASP A 324 13.28 -24.70 6.33
CA ASP A 324 12.31 -25.33 5.40
C ASP A 324 11.65 -24.27 4.51
N LEU A 325 11.07 -23.21 5.08
CA LEU A 325 10.44 -22.12 4.32
C LEU A 325 11.39 -21.43 3.33
N LYS A 326 12.67 -21.30 3.68
CA LYS A 326 13.69 -20.67 2.82
C LYS A 326 14.17 -21.59 1.69
N THR A 327 14.05 -22.90 1.85
CA THR A 327 14.52 -23.92 0.90
C THR A 327 13.41 -24.57 0.05
N ARG A 328 12.13 -24.33 0.36
CA ARG A 328 10.99 -24.81 -0.45
C ARG A 328 11.07 -24.39 -1.92
N GLY A 329 10.84 -25.34 -2.83
CA GLY A 329 10.77 -25.10 -4.29
C GLY A 329 9.80 -23.99 -4.69
N THR A 330 8.63 -23.95 -4.05
CA THR A 330 7.60 -22.92 -4.29
C THR A 330 8.07 -21.50 -3.97
N ARG A 331 9.02 -21.34 -3.04
CA ARG A 331 9.65 -20.03 -2.79
C ARG A 331 10.47 -19.59 -3.99
N PHE A 332 11.27 -20.47 -4.58
CA PHE A 332 12.08 -20.15 -5.75
C PHE A 332 11.21 -19.80 -6.96
N GLU A 333 10.14 -20.56 -7.20
CA GLU A 333 9.16 -20.25 -8.24
C GLU A 333 8.53 -18.87 -8.03
N ARG A 334 8.09 -18.57 -6.80
CA ARG A 334 7.52 -17.27 -6.44
C ARG A 334 8.51 -16.13 -6.66
N VAL A 335 9.75 -16.25 -6.17
CA VAL A 335 10.79 -15.21 -6.33
C VAL A 335 11.09 -14.96 -7.81
N ARG A 336 11.18 -16.02 -8.63
CA ARG A 336 11.38 -15.89 -10.08
C ARG A 336 10.22 -15.15 -10.74
N ALA A 337 8.99 -15.44 -10.33
CA ALA A 337 7.80 -14.76 -10.83
C ALA A 337 7.77 -13.28 -10.40
N GLU A 338 8.08 -12.97 -9.13
CA GLU A 338 8.13 -11.60 -8.59
C GLU A 338 9.14 -10.72 -9.33
N VAL A 339 10.30 -11.26 -9.72
CA VAL A 339 11.32 -10.51 -10.48
C VAL A 339 11.12 -10.57 -12.00
N GLY A 340 10.06 -11.21 -12.48
CA GLY A 340 9.78 -11.35 -13.91
C GLY A 340 10.86 -12.12 -14.69
N ALA A 341 11.56 -13.05 -14.04
CA ALA A 341 12.66 -13.79 -14.67
C ALA A 341 12.15 -14.72 -15.78
N LYS A 342 12.71 -14.54 -16.99
CA LYS A 342 12.43 -15.41 -18.14
C LYS A 342 12.93 -16.85 -17.89
N PRO A 343 12.37 -17.84 -18.61
CA PRO A 343 12.92 -19.21 -18.60
C PRO A 343 14.43 -19.19 -18.87
N GLY A 344 15.21 -19.91 -18.04
CA GLY A 344 16.67 -20.01 -18.17
C GLY A 344 17.48 -18.84 -17.60
N GLN A 345 16.87 -17.70 -17.22
CA GLN A 345 17.60 -16.65 -16.51
C GLN A 345 17.99 -17.11 -15.11
N LEU A 346 19.25 -16.90 -14.72
CA LEU A 346 19.77 -17.19 -13.39
C LEU A 346 19.27 -16.13 -12.41
N VAL A 347 18.73 -16.57 -11.27
CA VAL A 347 18.24 -15.71 -10.19
C VAL A 347 18.92 -16.17 -8.90
N TYR A 348 19.57 -15.25 -8.22
CA TYR A 348 20.19 -15.49 -6.91
C TYR A 348 19.50 -14.61 -5.88
N THR A 349 19.16 -15.20 -4.73
CA THR A 349 18.67 -14.43 -3.58
C THR A 349 19.84 -14.18 -2.63
N THR A 350 20.17 -12.92 -2.39
CA THR A 350 21.07 -12.52 -1.29
C THR A 350 20.27 -12.46 0.02
N GLU A 351 20.94 -12.68 1.15
CA GLU A 351 20.31 -12.69 2.49
C GLU A 351 19.68 -11.36 2.90
#